data_AF-A0A0M0JYL9-F1
#
_entry.id   AF-A0A0M0JYL9-F1
#
_cell.length_a   1.000
_cell.length_b   1.000
_cell.length_c   1.000
_cell.angle_alpha   90.00
_cell.angle_beta   90.00
_cell.angle_gamma   90.00
#
_symmetry.space_group_name_H-M   'P 1'
#
loop_
_entity.id
_entity.type
_entity.pdbx_description
1 polymer ?
#
loop_
_entity_poly.entity_id
_entity_poly.type
_entity_poly.pdbx_seq_one_letter_code
_entity_poly.pdbx_strand_id
1 'polypeptide(L)'
;MLVMVQGWAKPDPFDWRKVKPYLVYVSLFVTTIYSNFKALELSNVETLIVARSCVPCVVAFLDWGCLGRYLPSARSWIAMLVMVAGAAGYVLCDKQFEADGISAYFWVILYFVVISFEMALGKYVVGPHLNFASMWGPTLYTNTLSIFPMALIGLASNEQSRLCEVEWSVSLVCLVALSCIIGVAISFLGFKARSLVSATCFTVLGVANKIATVAVNALMWDQHASPLGILALLLTLFGASVYQQSGVRPEKNVALIASDAAKENALDIEMSHESRHTNGPK
;
A
#
# COMPACT_ATOMS: atom_id res chain seq x y z
N MET A 1 8.32 -14.79 8.55
CA MET A 1 9.05 -16.07 8.50
C MET A 1 9.11 -16.72 9.89
N LEU A 2 9.68 -16.07 10.92
CA LEU A 2 9.69 -16.58 12.31
C LEU A 2 8.31 -16.98 12.87
N VAL A 3 7.27 -16.16 12.66
CA VAL A 3 5.88 -16.48 13.10
C VAL A 3 5.30 -17.72 12.39
N MET A 4 5.69 -17.95 11.13
CA MET A 4 5.24 -19.12 10.36
C MET A 4 6.04 -20.37 10.74
N VAL A 5 7.34 -20.20 11.07
CA VAL A 5 8.22 -21.26 11.58
C VAL A 5 7.82 -21.71 12.98
N GLN A 6 7.31 -20.80 13.82
CA GLN A 6 6.77 -21.12 15.15
C GLN A 6 5.39 -21.79 15.11
N GLY A 7 4.81 -22.02 13.92
CA GLY A 7 3.52 -22.70 13.75
C GLY A 7 2.29 -21.82 14.01
N TRP A 8 2.46 -20.52 14.23
CA TRP A 8 1.36 -19.60 14.55
C TRP A 8 0.62 -19.09 13.31
N ALA A 9 1.11 -19.42 12.11
CA ALA A 9 0.47 -19.13 10.84
C ALA A 9 0.77 -20.25 9.83
N LYS A 10 -0.27 -20.78 9.16
CA LYS A 10 -0.14 -21.80 8.11
C LYS A 10 0.81 -21.27 6.99
N PRO A 11 1.91 -21.97 6.66
CA PRO A 11 2.78 -21.59 5.56
C PRO A 11 2.03 -21.73 4.23
N ASP A 12 1.86 -20.62 3.50
CA ASP A 12 1.42 -20.68 2.10
C ASP A 12 2.64 -21.05 1.24
N PRO A 13 2.71 -22.26 0.64
CA PRO A 13 3.83 -22.65 -0.21
C PRO A 13 3.91 -21.76 -1.46
N PHE A 14 5.11 -21.63 -2.03
CA PHE A 14 5.32 -20.94 -3.30
C PHE A 14 4.74 -21.77 -4.46
N ASP A 15 3.53 -21.43 -4.90
CA ASP A 15 2.88 -22.01 -6.07
C ASP A 15 3.03 -21.05 -7.25
N TRP A 16 3.45 -21.55 -8.41
CA TRP A 16 3.59 -20.78 -9.64
C TRP A 16 2.31 -20.01 -10.02
N ARG A 17 1.13 -20.55 -9.71
CA ARG A 17 -0.16 -19.88 -9.92
C ARG A 17 -0.28 -18.58 -9.12
N LYS A 18 0.27 -18.55 -7.90
CA LYS A 18 0.31 -17.38 -7.02
C LYS A 18 1.50 -16.49 -7.35
N VAL A 19 2.66 -17.07 -7.68
CA VAL A 19 3.90 -16.32 -7.99
C VAL A 19 3.72 -15.46 -9.24
N LYS A 20 3.14 -15.97 -10.33
CA LYS A 20 3.00 -15.23 -11.60
C LYS A 20 2.31 -13.85 -11.46
N PRO A 21 1.12 -13.73 -10.85
CA PRO A 21 0.50 -12.42 -10.63
C PRO A 21 1.28 -11.57 -9.61
N TYR A 22 1.93 -12.19 -8.63
CA TYR A 22 2.77 -11.48 -7.67
C TYR A 22 4.04 -10.91 -8.29
N LEU A 23 4.63 -11.53 -9.31
CA LEU A 23 5.78 -10.95 -10.01
C LEU A 23 5.43 -9.62 -10.68
N VAL A 24 4.23 -9.52 -11.27
CA VAL A 24 3.73 -8.26 -11.84
C VAL A 24 3.51 -7.22 -10.75
N TYR A 25 2.86 -7.61 -9.65
CA TYR A 25 2.64 -6.73 -8.51
C TYR A 25 3.96 -6.24 -7.89
N VAL A 26 4.93 -7.14 -7.70
CA VAL A 26 6.27 -6.83 -7.15
C VAL A 26 7.03 -5.90 -8.08
N SER A 27 6.93 -6.08 -9.39
CA SER A 27 7.54 -5.17 -10.36
C SER A 27 6.99 -3.75 -10.21
N LEU A 28 5.67 -3.59 -10.07
CA LEU A 28 5.06 -2.30 -9.80
C LEU A 28 5.47 -1.75 -8.43
N PHE A 29 5.42 -2.56 -7.37
CA PHE A 29 5.79 -2.17 -6.01
C PHE A 29 7.23 -1.65 -5.91
N VAL A 30 8.19 -2.38 -6.51
CA VAL A 30 9.60 -1.97 -6.55
C VAL A 30 9.78 -0.69 -7.38
N THR A 31 9.10 -0.60 -8.52
CA THR A 31 9.14 0.61 -9.36
C THR A 31 8.53 1.82 -8.65
N THR A 32 7.45 1.64 -7.88
CA THR A 32 6.88 2.67 -7.01
C THR A 32 7.91 3.17 -6.01
N ILE A 33 8.58 2.26 -5.30
CA ILE A 33 9.59 2.63 -4.31
C ILE A 33 10.72 3.43 -4.97
N TYR A 34 11.28 2.91 -6.05
CA TYR A 34 12.39 3.55 -6.75
C TYR A 34 12.01 4.92 -7.32
N SER A 35 10.90 5.01 -8.03
CA SER A 35 10.41 6.28 -8.59
C SER A 35 10.06 7.29 -7.50
N ASN A 36 9.55 6.84 -6.34
CA ASN A 36 9.30 7.73 -5.21
C ASN A 36 10.59 8.31 -4.64
N PHE A 37 11.65 7.50 -4.46
CA PHE A 37 12.95 7.99 -4.02
C PHE A 37 13.58 8.94 -5.04
N LYS A 38 13.53 8.61 -6.33
CA LYS A 38 14.05 9.49 -7.39
C LYS A 38 13.28 10.81 -7.52
N ALA A 39 11.98 10.79 -7.30
CA ALA A 39 11.19 12.01 -7.24
C ALA A 39 11.57 12.87 -6.02
N LEU A 40 11.88 12.27 -4.86
CA LEU A 40 12.34 12.99 -3.67
C LEU A 40 13.77 13.55 -3.78
N GLU A 41 14.60 12.95 -4.64
CA GLU A 41 15.95 13.47 -4.91
C GLU A 41 15.93 14.76 -5.76
N LEU A 42 14.87 14.95 -6.55
CA LEU A 42 14.75 16.04 -7.53
C LEU A 42 13.57 16.99 -7.27
N SER A 43 12.75 16.71 -6.25
CA SER A 43 11.57 17.50 -5.91
C SER A 43 11.23 17.32 -4.44
N ASN A 44 10.43 18.25 -3.92
CA ASN A 44 10.05 18.25 -2.52
C ASN A 44 8.91 17.26 -2.20
N VAL A 45 8.75 16.97 -0.91
CA VAL A 45 7.75 16.01 -0.40
C VAL A 45 6.33 16.48 -0.70
N GLU A 46 6.11 17.80 -0.70
CA GLU A 46 4.85 18.50 -0.95
C GLU A 46 4.30 18.20 -2.36
N THR A 47 5.16 18.28 -3.38
CA THR A 47 4.79 17.97 -4.78
C THR A 47 4.29 16.53 -4.90
N LEU A 48 4.96 15.59 -4.24
CA LEU A 48 4.55 14.19 -4.21
C LEU A 48 3.25 13.97 -3.42
N ILE A 49 2.97 14.79 -2.41
CA ILE A 49 1.69 14.74 -1.67
C ILE A 49 0.53 15.11 -2.59
N VAL A 50 0.67 16.17 -3.40
CA VAL A 50 -0.38 16.58 -4.35
C VAL A 50 -0.57 15.54 -5.44
N ALA A 51 0.52 15.00 -6.00
CA ALA A 51 0.40 13.90 -6.96
C ALA A 51 -0.33 12.70 -6.33
N ARG A 52 0.02 12.34 -5.09
CA ARG A 52 -0.60 11.21 -4.37
C ARG A 52 -2.07 11.45 -4.06
N SER A 53 -2.49 12.67 -3.73
CA SER A 53 -3.89 12.98 -3.42
C SER A 53 -4.81 12.82 -4.64
N CYS A 54 -4.25 12.85 -5.85
CA CYS A 54 -4.96 12.59 -7.11
C CYS A 54 -5.13 11.09 -7.42
N VAL A 55 -4.32 10.21 -6.81
CA VAL A 55 -4.32 8.76 -7.09
C VAL A 55 -5.68 8.09 -6.84
N PRO A 56 -6.42 8.39 -5.75
CA PRO A 56 -7.76 7.84 -5.54
C PRO A 56 -8.71 8.03 -6.73
N CYS A 57 -8.66 9.18 -7.41
CA CYS A 57 -9.50 9.46 -8.57
C CYS A 57 -9.20 8.50 -9.73
N VAL A 58 -7.92 8.22 -10.00
CA VAL A 58 -7.51 7.27 -11.04
C VAL A 58 -7.84 5.84 -10.62
N VAL A 59 -7.55 5.49 -9.36
CA VAL A 59 -7.85 4.15 -8.83
C VAL A 59 -9.35 3.88 -8.82
N ALA A 60 -10.22 4.88 -8.67
CA ALA A 60 -11.68 4.72 -8.81
C ALA A 60 -12.09 4.22 -10.20
N PHE A 61 -11.46 4.73 -11.26
CA PHE A 61 -11.68 4.25 -12.62
C PHE A 61 -11.12 2.83 -12.81
N LEU A 62 -9.97 2.52 -12.20
CA LEU A 62 -9.39 1.16 -12.23
C LEU A 62 -10.23 0.16 -11.42
N ASP A 63 -10.83 0.56 -10.29
CA ASP A 63 -11.75 -0.25 -9.49
C ASP A 63 -12.99 -0.61 -10.32
N TRP A 64 -13.49 0.34 -11.12
CA TRP A 64 -14.60 0.13 -12.04
C TRP A 64 -14.23 -0.76 -13.23
N GLY A 65 -13.09 -0.52 -13.87
CA GLY A 65 -12.66 -1.24 -15.08
C GLY A 65 -12.09 -2.64 -14.82
N CYS A 66 -11.23 -2.79 -13.83
CA CYS A 66 -10.47 -4.02 -13.58
C CYS A 66 -11.03 -4.85 -12.41
N LEU A 67 -11.69 -4.20 -11.45
CA LEU A 67 -12.14 -4.85 -10.21
C LEU A 67 -13.67 -4.99 -10.13
N GLY A 68 -14.42 -4.69 -11.19
CA GLY A 68 -15.86 -4.99 -11.26
C GLY A 68 -16.69 -4.29 -10.17
N ARG A 69 -16.28 -3.09 -9.75
CA ARG A 69 -17.06 -2.24 -8.84
C ARG A 69 -17.94 -1.25 -9.61
N TYR A 70 -18.89 -0.65 -8.91
CA TYR A 70 -19.57 0.55 -9.39
C TYR A 70 -18.67 1.77 -9.27
N LEU A 71 -18.93 2.79 -10.11
CA LEU A 71 -18.26 4.08 -9.95
C LEU A 71 -18.64 4.69 -8.59
N PRO A 72 -17.78 5.55 -8.01
CA PRO A 72 -18.10 6.29 -6.79
C PRO A 72 -19.38 7.12 -6.96
N SER A 73 -20.12 7.28 -5.86
CA SER A 73 -21.25 8.21 -5.81
C SER A 73 -20.77 9.65 -6.00
N ALA A 74 -21.68 10.57 -6.33
CA ALA A 74 -21.35 12.01 -6.43
C ALA A 74 -20.72 12.54 -5.14
N ARG A 75 -21.21 12.09 -3.97
CA ARG A 75 -20.61 12.40 -2.66
C ARG A 75 -19.14 11.96 -2.59
N SER A 76 -18.83 10.72 -3.00
CA SER A 76 -17.47 10.20 -2.94
C SER A 76 -16.54 10.87 -3.96
N TRP A 77 -17.06 11.28 -5.12
CA TRP A 77 -16.30 12.13 -6.05
C TRP A 77 -15.97 13.49 -5.45
N ILE A 78 -16.96 14.18 -4.87
CA ILE A 78 -16.74 15.46 -4.19
C ILE A 78 -15.73 15.29 -3.04
N ALA A 79 -15.84 14.21 -2.26
CA ALA A 79 -14.91 13.90 -1.19
C ALA A 79 -13.45 13.81 -1.68
N MET A 80 -13.20 13.07 -2.77
CA MET A 80 -11.87 12.96 -3.37
C MET A 80 -11.39 14.29 -3.98
N LEU A 81 -12.29 15.09 -4.59
CA LEU A 81 -11.94 16.41 -5.09
C LEU A 81 -11.57 17.38 -3.97
N VAL A 82 -12.27 17.33 -2.82
CA VAL A 82 -11.94 18.08 -1.61
C VAL A 82 -10.56 17.66 -1.09
N MET A 83 -10.21 16.37 -1.12
CA MET A 83 -8.87 15.90 -0.77
C MET A 83 -7.79 16.49 -1.68
N VAL A 84 -8.02 16.49 -3.00
CA VAL A 84 -7.08 17.08 -3.97
C VAL A 84 -6.94 18.58 -3.74
N ALA A 85 -8.05 19.29 -3.57
CA ALA A 85 -8.07 20.73 -3.35
C ALA A 85 -7.36 21.14 -2.04
N GLY A 86 -7.58 20.40 -0.95
CA GLY A 86 -6.90 20.63 0.31
C GLY A 86 -5.39 20.38 0.22
N ALA A 87 -4.98 19.28 -0.44
CA ALA A 87 -3.56 19.00 -0.63
C ALA A 87 -2.87 20.07 -1.50
N ALA A 88 -3.51 20.49 -2.60
CA ALA A 88 -2.99 21.58 -3.44
C ALA A 88 -2.94 22.92 -2.68
N GLY A 89 -3.98 23.23 -1.90
CA GLY A 89 -4.03 24.43 -1.07
C GLY A 89 -2.90 24.48 -0.04
N TYR A 90 -2.56 23.35 0.59
CA TYR A 90 -1.43 23.26 1.50
C TYR A 90 -0.11 23.65 0.82
N VAL A 91 0.18 23.06 -0.34
CA VAL A 91 1.43 23.32 -1.08
C VAL A 91 1.52 24.77 -1.58
N LEU A 92 0.40 25.34 -2.03
CA LEU A 92 0.36 26.75 -2.43
C LEU A 92 0.65 27.70 -1.26
N CYS A 93 0.29 27.32 -0.04
CA CYS A 93 0.53 28.12 1.17
C CYS A 93 1.94 27.95 1.74
N ASP A 94 2.57 26.80 1.54
CA ASP A 94 3.88 26.47 2.13
C ASP A 94 5.07 26.94 1.27
N LYS A 95 4.83 27.58 0.12
CA LYS A 95 5.84 28.12 -0.83
C LYS A 95 6.88 27.12 -1.38
N GLN A 96 6.81 25.84 -1.02
CA GLN A 96 7.81 24.81 -1.37
C GLN A 96 7.52 24.04 -2.67
N PHE A 97 6.84 24.65 -3.65
CA PHE A 97 6.68 24.03 -4.96
C PHE A 97 7.98 24.16 -5.76
N GLU A 98 8.93 23.26 -5.50
CA GLU A 98 10.17 23.13 -6.26
C GLU A 98 10.18 21.75 -6.94
N ALA A 99 10.16 21.79 -8.26
CA ALA A 99 10.46 20.64 -9.11
C ALA A 99 11.63 21.06 -9.98
N ASP A 100 12.81 20.51 -9.72
CA ASP A 100 14.04 20.89 -10.40
C ASP A 100 14.08 20.31 -11.82
N GLY A 101 13.35 20.97 -12.72
CA GLY A 101 13.36 20.73 -14.16
C GLY A 101 12.48 19.57 -14.63
N ILE A 102 12.62 19.25 -15.93
CA ILE A 102 11.80 18.24 -16.64
C ILE A 102 11.97 16.84 -16.05
N SER A 103 13.16 16.52 -15.53
CA SER A 103 13.46 15.22 -14.90
C SER A 103 12.63 14.99 -13.64
N ALA A 104 12.45 16.01 -12.79
CA ALA A 104 11.63 15.92 -11.59
C ALA A 104 10.17 15.57 -11.92
N TYR A 105 9.59 16.27 -12.90
CA TYR A 105 8.23 15.99 -13.37
C TYR A 105 8.07 14.57 -13.95
N PHE A 106 9.07 14.09 -14.70
CA PHE A 106 9.06 12.73 -15.22
C PHE A 106 8.93 11.69 -14.10
N TRP A 107 9.76 11.80 -13.05
CA TRP A 107 9.72 10.86 -11.93
C TRP A 107 8.43 10.96 -11.11
N VAL A 108 7.89 12.16 -10.91
CA VAL A 108 6.60 12.36 -10.22
C VAL A 108 5.44 11.74 -11.03
N ILE A 109 5.42 11.95 -12.36
CA ILE A 109 4.40 11.36 -13.24
C ILE A 109 4.54 9.84 -13.30
N LEU A 110 5.76 9.33 -13.43
CA LEU A 110 6.02 7.89 -13.42
C LEU A 110 5.55 7.27 -12.11
N TYR A 111 5.93 7.86 -10.97
CA TYR A 111 5.46 7.45 -9.66
C TYR A 111 3.91 7.45 -9.60
N PHE A 112 3.25 8.52 -10.05
CA PHE A 112 1.79 8.66 -10.05
C PHE A 112 1.07 7.58 -10.87
N VAL A 113 1.60 7.25 -12.05
CA VAL A 113 1.03 6.21 -12.91
C VAL A 113 1.23 4.84 -12.28
N VAL A 114 2.46 4.52 -11.88
CA VAL A 114 2.82 3.21 -11.33
C VAL A 114 2.07 2.95 -10.03
N ILE A 115 1.99 3.91 -9.11
CA ILE A 115 1.27 3.75 -7.84
C ILE A 115 -0.24 3.53 -8.07
N SER A 116 -0.82 4.16 -9.09
CA SER A 116 -2.23 3.97 -9.44
C SER A 116 -2.52 2.52 -9.84
N PHE A 117 -1.68 1.95 -10.71
CA PHE A 117 -1.78 0.53 -11.08
C PHE A 117 -1.44 -0.39 -9.90
N GLU A 118 -0.41 -0.08 -9.12
CA GLU A 118 -0.02 -0.88 -7.95
C GLU A 118 -1.17 -0.99 -6.93
N MET A 119 -1.91 0.10 -6.67
CA MET A 119 -3.04 0.08 -5.74
C MET A 119 -4.17 -0.82 -6.23
N ALA A 120 -4.51 -0.77 -7.52
CA ALA A 120 -5.52 -1.63 -8.12
C ALA A 120 -5.07 -3.11 -8.16
N LEU A 121 -3.84 -3.37 -8.60
CA LEU A 121 -3.28 -4.72 -8.68
C LEU A 121 -3.08 -5.31 -7.27
N GLY A 122 -2.74 -4.49 -6.29
CA GLY A 122 -2.65 -4.87 -4.88
C GLY A 122 -3.96 -5.41 -4.33
N LYS A 123 -5.11 -4.83 -4.72
CA LYS A 123 -6.42 -5.40 -4.38
C LYS A 123 -6.70 -6.69 -5.14
N TYR A 124 -6.27 -6.78 -6.40
CA TYR A 124 -6.41 -7.99 -7.21
C TYR A 124 -5.65 -9.18 -6.60
N VAL A 125 -4.37 -9.02 -6.24
CA VAL A 125 -3.53 -10.12 -5.72
C VAL A 125 -3.92 -10.60 -4.32
N VAL A 126 -4.72 -9.83 -3.58
CA VAL A 126 -5.32 -10.28 -2.30
C VAL A 126 -6.71 -10.91 -2.53
N GLY A 127 -7.15 -10.98 -3.78
CA GLY A 127 -8.45 -11.51 -4.15
C GLY A 127 -8.61 -12.99 -3.82
N PRO A 128 -9.86 -13.46 -3.66
CA PRO A 128 -10.14 -14.83 -3.23
C PRO A 128 -9.61 -15.89 -4.20
N HIS A 129 -9.49 -15.58 -5.49
CA HIS A 129 -9.01 -16.49 -6.53
C HIS A 129 -7.60 -17.04 -6.31
N LEU A 130 -6.75 -16.36 -5.53
CA LEU A 130 -5.41 -16.86 -5.18
C LEU A 130 -5.39 -17.73 -3.92
N ASN A 131 -6.53 -17.89 -3.21
CA ASN A 131 -6.68 -18.84 -2.11
C ASN A 131 -5.51 -18.82 -1.10
N PHE A 132 -5.21 -17.64 -0.56
CA PHE A 132 -4.30 -17.53 0.59
C PHE A 132 -5.01 -17.93 1.88
N ALA A 133 -4.33 -18.72 2.72
CA ALA A 133 -4.85 -19.10 4.03
C ALA A 133 -4.88 -17.91 5.00
N SER A 134 -3.92 -17.00 4.87
CA SER A 134 -3.86 -15.77 5.67
C SER A 134 -3.14 -14.65 4.93
N MET A 135 -3.18 -13.43 5.49
CA MET A 135 -2.45 -12.28 4.93
C MET A 135 -0.93 -12.38 5.12
N TRP A 136 -0.44 -13.41 5.81
CA TRP A 136 0.99 -13.75 5.86
C TRP A 136 1.51 -14.23 4.50
N GLY A 137 0.69 -14.89 3.67
CA GLY A 137 1.06 -15.30 2.31
C GLY A 137 1.42 -14.10 1.43
N PRO A 138 0.51 -13.14 1.20
CA PRO A 138 0.79 -11.88 0.51
C PRO A 138 2.01 -11.13 1.04
N THR A 139 2.16 -11.10 2.36
CA THR A 139 3.30 -10.48 3.04
C THR A 139 4.61 -11.19 2.68
N LEU A 140 4.65 -12.52 2.80
CA LEU A 140 5.82 -13.33 2.48
C LEU A 140 6.21 -13.21 1.00
N TYR A 141 5.23 -13.36 0.10
CA TYR A 141 5.45 -13.31 -1.34
C TYR A 141 6.02 -11.97 -1.76
N THR A 142 5.41 -10.86 -1.32
CA THR A 142 5.87 -9.52 -1.70
C THR A 142 7.27 -9.25 -1.17
N ASN A 143 7.53 -9.50 0.12
CA ASN A 143 8.83 -9.21 0.70
C ASN A 143 9.94 -10.09 0.11
N THR A 144 9.70 -11.39 -0.09
CA THR A 144 10.71 -12.32 -0.61
C THR A 144 11.01 -12.06 -2.08
N LEU A 145 9.97 -11.92 -2.92
CA LEU A 145 10.14 -11.68 -4.35
C LEU A 145 10.72 -10.29 -4.64
N SER A 146 10.57 -9.33 -3.72
CA SER A 146 11.18 -7.99 -3.86
C SER A 146 12.68 -7.96 -3.57
N ILE A 147 13.25 -8.95 -2.87
CA ILE A 147 14.68 -8.96 -2.50
C ILE A 147 15.56 -8.84 -3.74
N PHE A 148 15.35 -9.72 -4.73
CA PHE A 148 16.16 -9.77 -5.94
C PHE A 148 16.11 -8.46 -6.77
N PRO A 149 14.93 -7.95 -7.19
CA PRO A 149 14.87 -6.71 -7.97
C PRO A 149 15.35 -5.48 -7.17
N MET A 150 15.09 -5.40 -5.86
CA MET A 150 15.64 -4.31 -5.03
C MET A 150 17.16 -4.37 -4.93
N ALA A 151 17.74 -5.56 -4.76
CA ALA A 151 19.20 -5.73 -4.76
C ALA A 151 19.81 -5.32 -6.10
N LEU A 152 19.18 -5.70 -7.22
CA LEU A 152 19.64 -5.30 -8.56
C LEU A 152 19.62 -3.78 -8.74
N ILE A 153 18.56 -3.10 -8.30
CA ILE A 153 18.46 -1.64 -8.34
C ILE A 153 19.53 -0.98 -7.46
N GLY A 154 19.77 -1.52 -6.26
CA GLY A 154 20.81 -1.04 -5.35
C GLY A 154 22.20 -1.14 -5.97
N LEU A 155 22.52 -2.28 -6.59
CA LEU A 155 23.77 -2.49 -7.30
C LEU A 155 23.92 -1.54 -8.50
N ALA A 156 22.86 -1.40 -9.29
CA ALA A 156 22.83 -0.51 -10.45
C ALA A 156 22.93 0.98 -10.07
N SER A 157 22.44 1.36 -8.89
CA SER A 157 22.51 2.73 -8.35
C SER A 157 23.83 3.02 -7.61
N ASN A 158 24.75 2.06 -7.59
CA ASN A 158 26.05 2.14 -6.91
C ASN A 158 25.94 2.38 -5.39
N GLU A 159 24.89 1.87 -4.74
CA GLU A 159 24.73 1.99 -3.28
C GLU A 159 25.76 1.15 -2.51
N GLN A 160 26.40 0.16 -3.14
CA GLN A 160 27.47 -0.63 -2.50
C GLN A 160 28.66 0.21 -2.03
N SER A 161 29.02 1.28 -2.75
CA SER A 161 30.16 2.10 -2.35
C SER A 161 29.85 2.86 -1.07
N ARG A 162 28.62 3.37 -0.95
CA ARG A 162 28.13 4.02 0.27
C ARG A 162 28.05 3.05 1.44
N LEU A 163 27.62 1.80 1.21
CA LEU A 163 27.57 0.76 2.24
C LEU A 163 28.96 0.42 2.80
N CYS A 164 30.02 0.48 1.99
CA CYS A 164 31.39 0.24 2.46
C CYS A 164 31.94 1.36 3.35
N GLU A 165 31.39 2.56 3.24
CA GLU A 165 31.78 3.73 4.05
C GLU A 165 31.02 3.81 5.38
N VAL A 166 30.01 2.97 5.59
CA VAL A 166 29.21 2.96 6.82
C VAL A 166 29.98 2.36 7.99
N GLU A 167 30.10 3.13 9.07
CA GLU A 167 30.57 2.62 10.35
C GLU A 167 29.46 1.85 11.07
N TRP A 168 29.65 0.53 11.21
CA TRP A 168 28.67 -0.33 11.87
C TRP A 168 28.72 -0.18 13.38
N SER A 169 27.67 0.38 13.96
CA SER A 169 27.47 0.43 15.41
C SER A 169 26.34 -0.52 15.84
N VAL A 170 26.37 -0.98 17.09
CA VAL A 170 25.29 -1.80 17.68
C VAL A 170 23.97 -1.04 17.61
N SER A 171 23.97 0.26 17.90
CA SER A 171 22.78 1.11 17.80
C SER A 171 22.21 1.16 16.38
N LEU A 172 23.06 1.27 15.36
CA LEU A 172 22.63 1.25 13.96
C LEU A 172 21.96 -0.09 13.61
N VAL A 173 22.58 -1.22 13.98
CA VAL A 173 22.03 -2.56 13.73
C VAL A 173 20.68 -2.73 14.44
N CYS A 174 20.56 -2.27 15.69
CA CYS A 174 19.30 -2.31 16.43
C CYS A 174 18.20 -1.47 15.76
N LEU A 175 18.52 -0.26 15.28
CA LEU A 175 17.56 0.60 14.57
C LEU A 175 17.11 -0.03 13.24
N VAL A 176 18.03 -0.62 12.48
CA VAL A 176 17.70 -1.35 11.24
C VAL A 176 16.81 -2.54 11.55
N ALA A 177 17.17 -3.36 12.55
CA ALA A 177 16.35 -4.51 12.95
C ALA A 177 14.93 -4.09 13.39
N LEU A 178 14.81 -3.02 14.19
CA LEU A 178 13.53 -2.48 14.60
C LEU A 178 12.71 -2.00 13.40
N SER A 179 13.34 -1.31 12.44
CA SER A 179 12.67 -0.87 11.22
C SER A 179 12.14 -2.03 10.38
N CYS A 180 12.87 -3.15 10.30
CA CYS A 180 12.43 -4.36 9.62
C CYS A 180 11.21 -5.00 10.30
N ILE A 181 11.20 -5.06 11.64
CA ILE A 181 10.06 -5.58 12.41
C ILE A 181 8.80 -4.73 12.15
N ILE A 182 8.94 -3.41 12.24
CA ILE A 182 7.85 -2.47 11.94
C ILE A 182 7.42 -2.59 10.47
N GLY A 183 8.36 -2.74 9.54
CA GLY A 183 8.10 -2.93 8.11
C GLY A 183 7.27 -4.19 7.82
N VAL A 184 7.59 -5.31 8.48
CA VAL A 184 6.79 -6.54 8.39
C VAL A 184 5.37 -6.32 8.93
N ALA A 185 5.22 -5.62 10.06
CA ALA A 185 3.92 -5.30 10.62
C ALA A 185 3.08 -4.43 9.68
N ILE A 186 3.67 -3.37 9.10
CA ILE A 186 3.02 -2.50 8.10
C ILE A 186 2.63 -3.31 6.87
N SER A 187 3.51 -4.20 6.38
CA SER A 187 3.20 -5.06 5.23
C SER A 187 1.99 -5.95 5.51
N PHE A 188 1.95 -6.63 6.66
CA PHE A 188 0.82 -7.49 7.04
C PHE A 188 -0.48 -6.70 7.19
N LEU A 189 -0.46 -5.61 7.96
CA LEU A 189 -1.63 -4.76 8.17
C LEU A 189 -2.11 -4.12 6.87
N GLY A 190 -1.18 -3.75 5.97
CA GLY A 190 -1.49 -3.22 4.65
C GLY A 190 -2.22 -4.23 3.76
N PHE A 191 -1.78 -5.49 3.74
CA PHE A 191 -2.50 -6.54 3.00
C PHE A 191 -3.85 -6.89 3.65
N LYS A 192 -3.92 -6.90 4.99
CA LYS A 192 -5.18 -7.10 5.71
C LYS A 192 -6.18 -5.98 5.43
N ALA A 193 -5.76 -4.72 5.44
CA ALA A 193 -6.60 -3.61 5.05
C ALA A 193 -7.06 -3.74 3.59
N ARG A 194 -6.15 -4.06 2.66
CA ARG A 194 -6.50 -4.33 1.25
C ARG A 194 -7.50 -5.47 1.10
N SER A 195 -7.49 -6.50 1.95
CA SER A 195 -8.52 -7.56 1.88
C SER A 195 -9.90 -7.04 2.26
N LEU A 196 -9.98 -6.14 3.25
CA LEU A 196 -11.24 -5.63 3.82
C LEU A 196 -11.89 -4.52 2.99
N VAL A 197 -11.09 -3.61 2.43
CA VAL A 197 -11.61 -2.42 1.73
C VAL A 197 -11.40 -2.49 0.21
N SER A 198 -11.93 -1.51 -0.51
CA SER A 198 -11.69 -1.30 -1.94
C SER A 198 -10.29 -0.78 -2.24
N ALA A 199 -9.84 -0.90 -3.49
CA ALA A 199 -8.55 -0.33 -3.88
C ALA A 199 -8.58 1.20 -3.70
N THR A 200 -9.69 1.82 -4.10
CA THR A 200 -9.90 3.27 -3.94
C THR A 200 -9.94 3.67 -2.46
N CYS A 201 -10.72 2.97 -1.62
CA CYS A 201 -10.77 3.26 -0.18
C CYS A 201 -9.40 3.05 0.49
N PHE A 202 -8.67 2.00 0.14
CA PHE A 202 -7.32 1.78 0.63
C PHE A 202 -6.38 2.93 0.23
N THR A 203 -6.52 3.44 -0.99
CA THR A 203 -5.75 4.59 -1.48
C THR A 203 -6.13 5.87 -0.72
N VAL A 204 -7.42 6.12 -0.49
CA VAL A 204 -7.92 7.24 0.32
C VAL A 204 -7.33 7.20 1.73
N LEU A 205 -7.36 6.04 2.39
CA LEU A 205 -6.74 5.84 3.70
C LEU A 205 -5.23 6.10 3.67
N GLY A 206 -4.56 5.68 2.60
CA GLY A 206 -3.13 5.96 2.39
C GLY A 206 -2.81 7.45 2.26
N VAL A 207 -3.64 8.20 1.52
CA VAL A 207 -3.51 9.67 1.42
C VAL A 207 -3.78 10.32 2.77
N ALA A 208 -4.86 9.92 3.45
CA ALA A 208 -5.19 10.45 4.78
C ALA A 208 -4.07 10.22 5.80
N ASN A 209 -3.49 9.01 5.82
CA ASN A 209 -2.37 8.69 6.71
C ASN A 209 -1.14 9.57 6.40
N LYS A 210 -0.79 9.75 5.12
CA LYS A 210 0.33 10.62 4.73
C LYS A 210 0.10 12.07 5.16
N ILE A 211 -1.10 12.59 4.94
CA ILE A 211 -1.48 13.96 5.34
C ILE A 211 -1.49 14.12 6.86
N ALA A 212 -1.95 13.11 7.61
CA ALA A 212 -1.92 13.12 9.06
C ALA A 212 -0.47 13.17 9.58
N THR A 213 0.45 12.41 8.99
CA THR A 213 1.88 12.51 9.33
C THR A 213 2.44 13.90 9.07
N VAL A 214 2.09 14.52 7.94
CA VAL A 214 2.51 15.90 7.61
C VAL A 214 1.93 16.90 8.60
N ALA A 215 0.65 16.77 8.97
CA ALA A 215 0.02 17.64 9.96
C ALA A 215 0.68 17.49 11.34
N VAL A 216 0.97 16.27 11.79
CA VAL A 216 1.71 16.05 13.05
C VAL A 216 3.11 16.65 12.98
N ASN A 217 3.81 16.47 11.86
CA ASN A 217 5.13 17.07 11.65
C ASN A 217 5.08 18.61 11.70
N ALA A 218 4.10 19.23 11.06
CA ALA A 218 3.91 20.68 11.09
C ALA A 218 3.52 21.23 12.47
N LEU A 219 2.91 20.40 13.35
CA LEU A 219 2.54 20.77 14.71
C LEU A 219 3.64 20.51 15.74
N MET A 220 4.53 19.53 15.49
CA MET A 220 5.57 19.12 16.43
C MET A 220 6.84 19.97 16.36
N TRP A 221 7.16 20.55 15.20
CA TRP A 221 8.37 21.36 15.01
C TRP A 221 8.04 22.86 14.97
N ASP A 222 8.93 23.70 15.52
CA ASP A 222 8.76 25.16 15.63
C ASP A 222 8.67 25.92 14.29
N GLN A 223 8.86 25.22 13.16
CA GLN A 223 8.54 25.68 11.81
C GLN A 223 7.02 25.56 11.58
N HIS A 224 6.26 26.49 12.13
CA HIS A 224 4.81 26.48 12.03
C HIS A 224 4.38 26.66 10.58
N ALA A 225 3.79 25.62 9.99
CA ALA A 225 3.07 25.76 8.73
C ALA A 225 2.03 26.89 8.89
N SER A 226 1.84 27.69 7.83
CA SER A 226 0.90 28.81 7.90
C SER A 226 -0.49 28.31 8.38
N PRO A 227 -1.26 29.11 9.15
CA PRO A 227 -2.59 28.69 9.60
C PRO A 227 -3.52 28.24 8.46
N LEU A 228 -3.33 28.84 7.27
CA LEU A 228 -4.04 28.46 6.06
C LEU A 228 -3.59 27.08 5.52
N GLY A 229 -2.30 26.77 5.59
CA GLY A 229 -1.76 25.44 5.28
C GLY A 229 -2.31 24.36 6.20
N ILE A 230 -2.38 24.63 7.52
CA ILE A 230 -2.98 23.71 8.50
C ILE A 230 -4.46 23.47 8.18
N LEU A 231 -5.21 24.53 7.88
CA LEU A 231 -6.62 24.40 7.47
C LEU A 231 -6.77 23.55 6.19
N ALA A 232 -5.87 23.69 5.23
CA ALA A 232 -5.88 22.92 4.00
C ALA A 232 -5.57 21.42 4.24
N LEU A 233 -4.66 21.10 5.16
CA LEU A 233 -4.42 19.72 5.62
C LEU A 233 -5.66 19.14 6.32
N LEU A 234 -6.31 19.90 7.20
CA LEU A 234 -7.55 19.49 7.87
C LEU A 234 -8.70 19.26 6.87
N LEU A 235 -8.82 20.13 5.85
CA LEU A 235 -9.79 19.97 4.78
C LEU A 235 -9.56 18.67 3.99
N THR A 236 -8.29 18.32 3.76
CA THR A 236 -7.92 17.06 3.10
C THR A 236 -8.35 15.86 3.94
N LEU A 237 -8.11 15.88 5.26
CA LEU A 237 -8.53 14.83 6.18
C LEU A 237 -10.06 14.73 6.28
N PHE A 238 -10.76 15.87 6.24
CA PHE A 238 -12.21 15.92 6.19
C PHE A 238 -12.75 15.27 4.91
N GLY A 239 -12.19 15.59 3.75
CA GLY A 239 -12.54 14.92 2.49
C GLY A 239 -12.37 13.40 2.58
N ALA A 240 -11.29 12.93 3.20
CA ALA A 240 -11.06 11.50 3.41
C ALA A 240 -12.07 10.86 4.38
N SER A 241 -12.51 11.57 5.43
CA SER A 241 -13.45 11.02 6.42
C SER A 241 -14.89 10.93 5.89
N VAL A 242 -15.27 11.83 4.98
CA VAL A 242 -16.61 11.78 4.34
C VAL A 242 -16.66 10.87 3.11
N TYR A 243 -15.51 10.37 2.63
CA TYR A 243 -15.45 9.41 1.54
C TYR A 243 -16.18 8.11 1.90
N GLN A 244 -16.99 7.61 0.96
CA GLN A 244 -17.70 6.35 1.10
C GLN A 244 -17.30 5.39 -0.02
N GLN A 245 -16.98 4.16 0.35
CA GLN A 245 -16.58 3.11 -0.59
C GLN A 245 -17.71 2.73 -1.55
N SER A 246 -17.36 2.55 -2.83
CA SER A 246 -18.27 2.04 -3.87
C SER A 246 -18.65 0.57 -3.65
N GLY A 247 -19.91 0.25 -3.96
CA GLY A 247 -20.43 -1.12 -3.95
C GLY A 247 -19.78 -2.04 -5.00
N VAL A 248 -19.86 -3.34 -4.76
CA VAL A 248 -19.44 -4.39 -5.70
C VAL A 248 -20.60 -4.72 -6.64
N ARG A 249 -20.34 -4.94 -7.93
CA ARG A 249 -21.39 -5.34 -8.88
C ARG A 249 -21.97 -6.73 -8.54
N PRO A 250 -23.27 -6.98 -8.76
CA PRO A 250 -23.94 -8.22 -8.39
C PRO A 250 -23.21 -9.49 -8.83
N GLU A 251 -22.79 -9.56 -10.10
CA GLU A 251 -22.08 -10.70 -10.68
C GLU A 251 -20.81 -11.05 -9.88
N LYS A 252 -20.02 -10.02 -9.54
CA LYS A 252 -18.81 -10.20 -8.75
C LYS A 252 -19.14 -10.51 -7.29
N ASN A 253 -20.20 -9.92 -6.74
CA ASN A 253 -20.63 -10.18 -5.37
C ASN A 253 -21.05 -11.66 -5.18
N VAL A 254 -21.80 -12.22 -6.13
CA VAL A 254 -22.15 -13.66 -6.14
C VAL A 254 -20.90 -14.52 -6.17
N ALA A 255 -19.92 -14.20 -7.03
CA ALA A 255 -18.66 -14.93 -7.10
C ALA A 255 -17.83 -14.85 -5.80
N LEU A 256 -17.85 -13.70 -5.11
CA LEU A 256 -17.18 -13.54 -3.80
C LEU A 256 -17.86 -14.40 -2.73
N ILE A 257 -19.18 -14.34 -2.61
CA ILE A 257 -19.96 -15.12 -1.63
C ILE A 257 -19.76 -16.63 -1.84
N ALA A 258 -19.82 -17.09 -3.09
CA ALA A 258 -19.57 -18.49 -3.43
C ALA A 258 -18.15 -18.94 -3.03
N SER A 259 -17.15 -18.07 -3.23
CA SER A 259 -15.78 -18.37 -2.84
C SER A 259 -15.58 -18.40 -1.32
N ASP A 260 -16.26 -17.53 -0.57
CA ASP A 260 -16.15 -17.48 0.88
C ASP A 260 -16.82 -18.70 1.52
N ALA A 261 -18.01 -19.07 1.05
CA ALA A 261 -18.70 -20.29 1.48
C ALA A 261 -17.90 -21.57 1.18
N ALA A 262 -17.22 -21.64 0.03
CA ALA A 262 -16.35 -22.77 -0.30
C ALA A 262 -15.13 -22.88 0.64
N LYS A 263 -14.58 -21.75 1.10
CA LYS A 263 -13.46 -21.73 2.05
C LYS A 263 -13.90 -22.15 3.45
N GLU A 264 -15.07 -21.69 3.90
CA GLU A 264 -15.64 -22.05 5.19
C GLU A 264 -15.89 -23.57 5.26
N ASN A 265 -16.55 -24.13 4.23
CA ASN A 265 -16.74 -25.58 4.13
C ASN A 265 -15.42 -26.36 4.14
N ALA A 266 -14.36 -25.88 3.47
CA ALA A 266 -13.07 -26.55 3.46
C ALA A 266 -12.38 -26.51 4.84
N LEU A 267 -12.48 -25.39 5.56
CA LEU A 267 -11.97 -25.22 6.92
C LEU A 267 -12.69 -26.14 7.92
N ASP A 268 -14.01 -26.25 7.82
CA ASP A 268 -14.80 -27.13 8.68
C ASP A 268 -14.46 -28.61 8.46
N ILE A 269 -14.25 -29.01 7.19
CA ILE A 269 -13.79 -30.36 6.85
C ILE A 269 -12.41 -30.63 7.46
N GLU A 270 -11.44 -29.73 7.28
CA GLU A 270 -10.10 -29.86 7.88
C GLU A 270 -10.15 -29.98 9.41
N MET A 271 -10.90 -29.10 10.09
CA MET A 271 -11.06 -29.14 11.55
C MET A 271 -11.74 -30.44 12.02
N SER A 272 -12.70 -30.95 11.27
CA SER A 272 -13.38 -32.22 11.59
C SER A 272 -12.46 -33.44 11.41
N HIS A 273 -11.50 -33.38 10.48
CA HIS A 273 -10.47 -34.40 10.30
C HIS A 273 -9.40 -34.33 11.40
N GLU A 274 -8.96 -33.12 11.79
CA GLU A 274 -8.00 -32.92 12.88
C GLU A 274 -8.57 -33.39 14.23
N SER A 275 -9.85 -33.09 14.49
CA SER A 275 -10.57 -33.53 15.70
C SER A 275 -10.74 -35.06 15.79
N ARG A 276 -10.80 -35.77 14.66
CA ARG A 276 -10.84 -37.24 14.62
C ARG A 276 -9.47 -37.87 14.88
N HIS A 277 -8.38 -37.20 14.50
CA HIS A 277 -7.03 -37.68 14.77
C HIS A 277 -6.58 -37.46 16.22
N THR A 278 -7.09 -36.43 16.90
CA THR A 278 -6.78 -36.19 18.34
C THR A 278 -7.57 -37.08 19.31
N ASN A 279 -8.66 -37.71 18.86
CA ASN A 279 -9.53 -38.57 19.68
C ASN A 279 -9.31 -40.08 19.43
N GLY A 280 -8.20 -40.49 18.81
CA GLY A 280 -7.83 -41.90 18.70
C GLY A 280 -7.53 -42.50 20.09
N PRO A 281 -8.01 -43.72 20.40
CA PRO A 281 -7.85 -44.31 21.73
C PRO A 281 -6.37 -44.51 22.07
N LYS A 282 -5.98 -44.08 23.28
CA LYS A 282 -4.71 -44.42 23.92
C LYS A 282 -4.65 -45.92 24.22
#